data_AF-A0A2U3JY22-F1
#
_entry.id   AF-A0A2U3JY22-F1
#
_cell.length_a   1.000
_cell.length_b   1.000
_cell.length_c   1.000
_cell.angle_alpha   90.00
_cell.angle_beta   90.00
_cell.angle_gamma   90.00
#
_symmetry.space_group_name_H-M   'P 1'
#
loop_
_entity.id
_entity.type
_entity.pdbx_description
1 polymer ?
#
loop_
_entity_poly.entity_id
_entity_poly.type
_entity_poly.pdbx_seq_one_letter_code
_entity_poly.pdbx_strand_id
1 'polypeptide(L)' 'MTDAGDRLRLSQDYTFSSPSTAAAVMLARSANGRIEWKDEQGRPLKELQSAAASATGA' A
#
# COMPACT_ATOMS: atom_id res chain seq x y z
N MET A 1 -3.20 1.68 17.07
CA MET A 1 -3.16 3.04 16.50
C MET A 1 -3.09 4.02 17.65
N THR A 2 -2.23 5.03 17.55
CA THR A 2 -2.15 6.13 18.50
C THR A 2 -2.68 7.40 17.85
N ASP A 3 -3.35 8.24 18.65
CA ASP A 3 -3.72 9.59 18.24
C ASP A 3 -2.47 10.41 17.91
N ALA A 4 -2.52 11.16 16.81
CA ALA A 4 -1.50 12.13 16.41
C ALA A 4 -2.15 13.46 16.01
N GLY A 5 -3.21 13.87 16.72
CA GLY A 5 -3.98 15.07 16.39
C GLY A 5 -5.00 14.83 15.28
N ASP A 6 -4.76 15.36 14.08
CA ASP A 6 -5.65 15.22 12.92
C ASP A 6 -5.54 13.86 12.21
N ARG A 7 -4.65 12.98 12.70
CA ARG A 7 -4.30 11.71 12.06
C ARG A 7 -4.17 10.59 13.08
N LEU A 8 -4.32 9.36 12.59
CA LEU A 8 -4.01 8.15 13.35
C LEU A 8 -2.68 7.58 12.86
N ARG A 9 -1.82 7.19 13.80
CA ARG A 9 -0.55 6.53 13.51
C ARG A 9 -0.62 5.05 13.86
N LEU A 10 -0.10 4.19 12.99
CA LEU A 10 0.16 2.80 13.34
C LEU A 10 1.30 2.75 14.38
N SER A 11 1.05 2.07 15.50
CA SER A 11 1.96 2.00 16.65
C SER A 11 2.86 0.77 16.65
N GLN A 12 2.68 -0.11 15.68
CA GLN A 12 3.44 -1.35 15.49
C GLN A 12 3.38 -1.72 14.02
N ASP A 13 4.34 -2.54 13.60
CA ASP A 13 4.31 -3.15 12.27
C ASP A 13 3.13 -4.11 12.17
N TYR A 14 2.42 -4.06 11.04
CA TYR A 14 1.25 -4.89 10.81
C TYR A 14 1.17 -5.34 9.35
N THR A 15 1.18 -6.65 9.15
CA THR A 15 0.99 -7.27 7.84
C THR A 15 -0.49 -7.43 7.55
N PHE A 16 -1.00 -6.65 6.60
CA PHE A 16 -2.38 -6.79 6.12
C PHE A 16 -2.51 -7.99 5.18
N SER A 17 -3.72 -8.54 5.09
CA SER A 17 -4.05 -9.65 4.17
C SER A 17 -3.91 -9.29 2.68
N SER A 18 -3.96 -8.00 2.34
CA SER A 18 -3.73 -7.52 0.98
C SER A 18 -3.33 -6.04 0.97
N PRO A 19 -2.70 -5.55 -0.13
CA PRO A 19 -2.44 -4.13 -0.32
C PRO A 19 -3.72 -3.28 -0.30
N SER A 20 -4.85 -3.81 -0.79
CA SER A 20 -6.13 -3.11 -0.77
C SER A 20 -6.72 -3.00 0.63
N THR A 21 -6.56 -4.05 1.46
CA THR A 21 -6.95 -4.00 2.88
C THR A 21 -6.17 -2.91 3.60
N ALA A 22 -4.85 -2.83 3.38
CA ALA A 22 -4.02 -1.78 3.96
C ALA A 22 -4.47 -0.38 3.53
N ALA A 23 -4.71 -0.17 2.23
CA ALA A 23 -5.14 1.12 1.69
C ALA A 23 -6.51 1.53 2.25
N ALA A 24 -7.46 0.59 2.38
CA ALA A 24 -8.78 0.88 2.90
C ALA A 24 -8.75 1.32 4.36
N VAL A 25 -7.90 0.70 5.18
CA VAL A 25 -7.70 1.08 6.58
C VAL A 25 -7.01 2.44 6.72
N MET A 26 -5.99 2.72 5.91
CA MET A 26 -5.26 3.99 5.97
C MET A 26 -6.04 5.18 5.41
N LEU A 27 -6.87 4.97 4.38
CA LEU A 27 -7.64 6.04 3.72
C LEU A 27 -9.09 6.15 4.20
N ALA A 28 -9.53 5.25 5.09
CA ALA A 28 -10.91 5.18 5.58
C ALA A 28 -11.98 5.14 4.49
N ARG A 29 -11.68 4.50 3.35
CA ARG A 29 -12.60 4.30 2.21
C ARG A 29 -12.27 3.02 1.45
N SER A 30 -13.18 2.54 0.61
CA SER A 30 -12.82 1.51 -0.37
C SER A 30 -11.71 2.02 -1.29
N ALA A 31 -10.62 1.27 -1.39
CA ALA A 31 -9.41 1.70 -2.10
C ALA A 31 -8.72 0.54 -2.80
N ASN A 32 -8.14 0.79 -3.98
CA ASN A 32 -7.35 -0.19 -4.71
C ASN A 32 -5.87 -0.01 -4.35
N GLY A 33 -5.34 -0.90 -3.52
CA GLY A 33 -3.96 -0.80 -3.06
C GLY A 33 -2.92 -0.85 -4.18
N ARG A 34 -3.24 -1.49 -5.32
CA ARG A 34 -2.31 -1.54 -6.45
C ARG A 34 -2.11 -0.18 -7.14
N ILE A 35 -2.99 0.80 -6.88
CA ILE A 35 -2.96 2.15 -7.43
C ILE A 35 -2.49 3.16 -6.38
N GLU A 36 -2.96 3.00 -5.13
CA GLU A 36 -2.68 3.95 -4.04
C GLU A 36 -1.23 3.85 -3.52
N TRP A 37 -0.69 2.63 -3.44
CA TRP A 37 0.69 2.42 -3.01
C TRP A 37 1.66 2.72 -4.15
N LYS A 38 2.61 3.62 -3.88
CA LYS A 38 3.59 4.09 -4.86
C LYS A 38 4.99 4.05 -4.28
N ASP A 39 5.99 3.87 -5.16
CA ASP A 39 7.38 4.08 -4.78
C ASP A 39 7.73 5.58 -4.67
N GLU A 40 9.00 5.86 -4.36
CA GLU A 40 9.53 7.22 -4.25
C GLU A 40 9.42 8.03 -5.54
N GLN A 41 9.34 7.36 -6.70
CA GLN A 41 9.16 7.97 -8.01
C GLN A 41 7.68 8.15 -8.38
N GLY A 42 6.76 7.78 -7.49
CA GLY A 42 5.32 7.88 -7.70
C GLY A 42 4.72 6.76 -8.55
N ARG A 43 5.50 5.71 -8.90
CA ARG A 43 5.01 4.59 -9.71
C ARG A 43 4.12 3.68 -8.87
N PRO A 44 2.92 3.31 -9.35
CA PRO A 44 1.99 2.48 -8.59
C PRO A 44 2.51 1.05 -8.45
N LEU A 45 2.14 0.39 -7.34
CA LEU A 45 2.50 -1.00 -7.03
C LEU A 45 2.14 -1.97 -8.17
N LYS A 46 1.06 -1.70 -8.92
CA LYS A 46 0.68 -2.49 -10.10
C LYS A 46 1.83 -2.59 -11.11
N GLU A 47 2.49 -1.48 -11.41
CA GLU A 47 3.57 -1.42 -12.40
C GLU A 47 4.82 -2.15 -11.90
N LEU A 48 5.16 -1.97 -10.63
CA LEU A 48 6.30 -2.64 -9.99
C LEU A 48 6.14 -4.17 -10.01
N GLN A 49 4.93 -4.65 -9.71
CA GLN A 49 4.62 -6.09 -9.76
C GLN A 49 4.66 -6.65 -11.18
N SER A 50 4.17 -5.89 -12.17
CA SER A 50 4.25 -6.29 -13.57
C SER A 50 5.71 -6.38 -14.05
N ALA A 51 6.55 -5.40 -13.69
CA ALA A 51 7.98 -5.41 -14.03
C ALA A 51 8.73 -6.59 -13.39
N ALA A 52 8.45 -6.88 -12.11
CA ALA A 52 9.04 -8.02 -11.42
C ALA A 52 8.61 -9.37 -12.03
N ALA A 53 7.33 -9.52 -12.40
CA ALA A 53 6.83 -10.73 -13.04
C ALA A 53 7.49 -10.99 -14.41
N SER A 54 7.83 -9.94 -15.17
CA SER A 54 8.58 -10.08 -16.43
C SER A 54 10.08 -10.37 -16.25
N ALA A 55 10.67 -10.07 -15.09
CA ALA A 55 12.08 -10.29 -14.82
C ALA A 55 12.40 -11.73 -14.35
N THR A 56 11.42 -12.43 -13.77
CA THR A 56 11.58 -13.81 -13.25
C THR A 56 11.39 -14.89 -14.32
N GLY A 57 11.21 -14.50 -15.59
CA GLY A 57 10.95 -15.41 -16.72
C GLY A 57 12.08 -15.56 -17.73
N ALA A 58 13.30 -15.09 -17.44
CA ALA A 58 14.46 -15.14 -18.32
C ALA A 58 15.61 -15.98 -17.74
#